data_AF-A0A7S3C2J9-F1
#
_entry.id   AF-A0A7S3C2J9-F1
#
_cell.length_a   1.000
_cell.length_b   1.000
_cell.length_c   1.000
_cell.angle_alpha   90.00
_cell.angle_beta   90.00
_cell.angle_gamma   90.00
#
_symmetry.space_group_name_H-M   'P 1'
#
loop_
_entity.id
_entity.type
_entity.pdbx_description
1 polymer ?
#
loop_
_entity_poly.entity_id
_entity_poly.type
_entity_poly.pdbx_seq_one_letter_code
_entity_poly.pdbx_strand_id
1 'polypeptide(L)'
;GVYTVHADLNNEAALDALLGACRFTHVLHLAAQAGVRYALQNPLSYTRSNVDGFVTLLEALRAQPGGAPAIIAASSSSVYGLNTKVPFSEEDPVTRPASLYAATKRADELLAHTYVNIHNIPITMLRFFTVYGPWGRPDMAYFFFTNRIVKGEPITVYRLPDGRE
;
A
#
# COMPACT_ATOMS: atom_id res chain seq x y z
N GLY A 1 15.00 -12.57 18.50
CA GLY A 1 14.96 -13.32 17.23
C GLY A 1 13.91 -12.72 16.32
N VAL A 2 13.74 -13.27 15.11
CA VAL A 2 12.64 -12.91 14.18
C VAL A 2 11.57 -14.00 14.27
N TYR A 3 10.32 -13.61 14.45
CA TYR A 3 9.17 -14.52 14.49
C TYR A 3 8.28 -14.24 13.28
N THR A 4 7.84 -15.30 12.61
CA THR A 4 6.94 -15.20 11.46
C THR A 4 5.60 -15.83 11.80
N VAL A 5 4.52 -15.14 11.46
CA VAL A 5 3.14 -15.61 11.67
C VAL A 5 2.42 -15.56 10.32
N HIS A 6 1.74 -16.65 9.98
CA HIS A 6 0.89 -16.70 8.80
C HIS A 6 -0.54 -16.35 9.21
N ALA A 7 -0.98 -15.15 8.85
CA ALA A 7 -2.31 -14.62 9.19
C ALA A 7 -2.78 -13.63 8.12
N ASP A 8 -4.09 -13.41 8.05
CA ASP A 8 -4.74 -12.38 7.25
C ASP A 8 -5.09 -11.19 8.16
N LEU A 9 -4.95 -9.96 7.66
CA LEU A 9 -5.35 -8.76 8.40
C LEU A 9 -6.84 -8.72 8.73
N ASN A 10 -7.67 -9.36 7.89
CA ASN A 10 -9.11 -9.45 8.11
C ASN A 10 -9.50 -10.56 9.10
N ASN A 11 -8.53 -11.27 9.68
CA ASN A 11 -8.78 -12.22 10.77
C ASN A 11 -8.49 -11.54 12.11
N GLU A 12 -9.52 -10.89 12.67
CA GLU A 12 -9.45 -10.18 13.95
C GLU A 12 -8.89 -11.03 15.09
N ALA A 13 -9.36 -12.27 15.23
CA ALA A 13 -8.89 -13.16 16.29
C ALA A 13 -7.39 -13.49 16.17
N ALA A 14 -6.87 -13.65 14.96
CA ALA A 14 -5.44 -13.86 14.74
C ALA A 14 -4.62 -12.60 15.03
N LEU A 15 -5.17 -11.43 14.69
CA LEU A 15 -4.52 -10.15 14.95
C LEU A 15 -4.48 -9.84 16.45
N ASP A 16 -5.58 -10.07 17.16
CA ASP A 16 -5.65 -9.92 18.62
C ASP A 16 -4.67 -10.87 19.33
N ALA A 17 -4.59 -12.12 18.90
CA ALA A 17 -3.63 -13.07 19.44
C ALA A 17 -2.18 -12.62 19.20
N LEU A 18 -1.88 -12.08 18.01
CA LEU A 18 -0.55 -11.54 17.68
C LEU A 18 -0.20 -10.33 18.55
N LEU A 19 -1.12 -9.37 18.67
CA LEU A 19 -0.91 -8.14 19.43
C LEU A 19 -0.88 -8.40 20.95
N GLY A 20 -1.56 -9.45 21.43
CA GLY A 20 -1.50 -9.89 22.82
C GLY A 20 -0.22 -10.65 23.19
N ALA A 21 0.54 -11.16 22.22
CA ALA A 21 1.76 -11.93 22.48
C ALA A 21 2.92 -11.06 22.99
N CYS A 22 2.97 -9.78 22.57
CA CYS A 22 3.94 -8.80 23.08
C CYS A 22 3.49 -7.37 22.78
N ARG A 23 4.04 -6.40 23.53
CA ARG A 23 3.78 -4.99 23.28
C ARG A 23 4.59 -4.48 22.08
N PHE A 24 3.91 -4.10 21.01
CA PHE A 24 4.52 -3.40 19.88
C PHE A 24 4.66 -1.91 20.19
N THR A 25 5.82 -1.33 19.86
CA THR A 25 6.05 0.13 19.94
C THR A 25 5.89 0.79 18.57
N HIS A 26 6.11 0.04 17.49
CA HIS A 26 6.04 0.49 16.11
C HIS A 26 5.41 -0.59 15.24
N VAL A 27 4.64 -0.17 14.23
CA VAL A 27 4.04 -1.02 13.21
C VAL A 27 4.43 -0.50 11.84
N LEU A 28 5.01 -1.38 11.02
CA LEU A 28 5.27 -1.11 9.61
C LEU A 28 4.24 -1.88 8.76
N HIS A 29 3.22 -1.17 8.28
CA HIS A 29 2.13 -1.74 7.51
C HIS A 29 2.38 -1.64 6.00
N LEU A 30 2.84 -2.75 5.41
CA LEU A 30 3.13 -2.87 3.97
C LEU A 30 2.17 -3.82 3.23
N ALA A 31 1.34 -4.56 3.97
CA ALA A 31 0.43 -5.54 3.39
C ALA A 31 -0.68 -4.83 2.61
N ALA A 32 -0.80 -5.16 1.32
CA ALA A 32 -1.82 -4.64 0.43
C ALA A 32 -1.93 -5.51 -0.82
N GLN A 33 -3.12 -5.57 -1.40
CA GLN A 33 -3.27 -5.95 -2.79
C GLN A 33 -2.75 -4.82 -3.67
N ALA A 34 -1.64 -5.08 -4.37
CA ALA A 34 -0.90 -4.06 -5.12
C ALA A 34 -0.81 -4.35 -6.62
N GLY A 35 -0.76 -3.27 -7.40
CA GLY A 35 -0.70 -3.28 -8.86
C GLY A 35 -2.03 -2.85 -9.48
N VAL A 36 -1.97 -2.14 -10.60
CA VAL A 36 -3.18 -1.56 -11.25
C VAL A 36 -3.93 -2.57 -12.11
N ARG A 37 -3.21 -3.49 -12.77
CA ARG A 37 -3.79 -4.40 -13.77
C ARG A 37 -4.74 -5.44 -13.15
N TYR A 38 -4.37 -6.02 -12.01
CA TYR A 38 -5.18 -7.04 -11.36
C TYR A 38 -6.47 -6.47 -10.73
N ALA A 39 -6.52 -5.16 -10.46
CA ALA A 39 -7.70 -4.47 -9.96
C ALA A 39 -8.89 -4.53 -10.92
N LEU A 40 -8.63 -4.66 -12.22
CA LEU A 40 -9.68 -4.85 -13.23
C LEU A 40 -10.27 -6.27 -13.24
N GLN A 41 -9.51 -7.26 -12.74
CA GLN A 41 -9.92 -8.66 -12.75
C GLN A 41 -10.61 -9.07 -11.44
N ASN A 42 -10.09 -8.60 -10.30
CA ASN A 42 -10.62 -8.92 -8.98
C ASN A 42 -10.68 -7.68 -8.08
N PRO A 43 -11.57 -6.72 -8.36
CA PRO A 43 -11.63 -5.44 -7.64
C PRO A 43 -11.91 -5.61 -6.14
N LEU A 44 -12.72 -6.61 -5.75
CA LEU A 44 -13.07 -6.87 -4.35
C LEU A 44 -11.87 -7.22 -3.48
N SER A 45 -10.82 -7.84 -4.05
CA SER A 45 -9.59 -8.12 -3.31
C SER A 45 -8.88 -6.85 -2.83
N TYR A 46 -9.03 -5.73 -3.56
CA TYR A 46 -8.41 -4.46 -3.21
C TYR A 46 -9.14 -3.78 -2.07
N THR A 47 -10.47 -3.74 -2.10
CA THR A 47 -11.23 -3.13 -1.01
C THR A 47 -11.08 -3.93 0.28
N ARG A 48 -11.17 -5.26 0.21
CA ARG A 48 -10.98 -6.13 1.39
C ARG A 48 -9.57 -6.07 1.95
N SER A 49 -8.54 -6.15 1.10
CA SER A 49 -7.16 -6.15 1.60
C SER A 49 -6.68 -4.78 2.02
N ASN A 50 -7.02 -3.73 1.27
CA ASN A 50 -6.43 -2.41 1.47
C ASN A 50 -7.28 -1.56 2.41
N VAL A 51 -8.61 -1.56 2.24
CA VAL A 51 -9.50 -0.69 3.01
C VAL A 51 -9.96 -1.39 4.28
N ASP A 52 -10.68 -2.52 4.16
CA ASP A 52 -11.22 -3.24 5.31
C ASP A 52 -10.07 -3.71 6.22
N GLY A 53 -9.06 -4.37 5.65
CA GLY A 53 -7.89 -4.84 6.39
C GLY A 53 -7.09 -3.72 7.08
N PHE A 54 -7.04 -2.51 6.52
CA PHE A 54 -6.38 -1.38 7.18
C PHE A 54 -7.21 -0.85 8.36
N VAL A 55 -8.55 -0.76 8.22
CA VAL A 55 -9.44 -0.41 9.33
C VAL A 55 -9.37 -1.45 10.44
N THR A 56 -9.41 -2.74 10.11
CA THR A 56 -9.26 -3.84 11.07
C THR A 56 -7.95 -3.72 11.84
N LEU A 57 -6.84 -3.42 11.16
CA LEU A 57 -5.55 -3.19 11.80
C LEU A 57 -5.59 -1.99 12.76
N LEU A 58 -6.14 -0.87 12.33
CA LEU A 58 -6.21 0.35 13.14
C LEU A 58 -7.05 0.15 14.40
N GLU A 59 -8.20 -0.53 14.30
CA GLU A 59 -9.03 -0.85 15.47
C GLU A 59 -8.32 -1.79 16.45
N ALA A 60 -7.68 -2.85 15.96
CA ALA A 60 -6.97 -3.79 16.82
C ALA A 60 -5.79 -3.14 17.55
N LEU A 61 -5.06 -2.23 16.88
CA LEU A 61 -3.99 -1.45 17.47
C LEU A 61 -4.51 -0.41 18.47
N ARG A 62 -5.65 0.23 18.18
CA ARG A 62 -6.32 1.18 19.09
C ARG A 62 -6.76 0.51 20.38
N ALA A 63 -7.20 -0.74 20.31
CA ALA A 63 -7.67 -1.50 21.47
C ALA A 63 -6.53 -1.98 22.40
N GLN A 64 -5.25 -1.82 22.01
CA GLN A 64 -4.13 -2.33 22.81
C GLN A 64 -3.97 -1.59 24.15
N PRO A 65 -3.68 -2.33 25.23
CA PRO A 65 -3.41 -1.73 26.53
C PRO A 65 -2.14 -0.87 26.48
N GLY A 66 -2.24 0.38 26.94
CA GLY A 66 -1.14 1.34 26.93
C GLY A 66 -1.03 2.20 25.66
N GLY A 67 -2.06 2.18 24.82
CA GLY A 67 -2.20 3.04 23.64
C GLY A 67 -1.63 2.42 22.37
N ALA A 68 -2.08 2.95 21.22
CA ALA A 68 -1.63 2.48 19.91
C ALA A 68 -0.14 2.78 19.66
N PRO A 69 0.61 1.86 19.02
CA PRO A 69 1.99 2.11 18.59
C PRO A 69 2.06 3.18 17.49
N ALA A 70 3.27 3.67 17.22
CA ALA A 70 3.52 4.49 16.03
C ALA A 70 3.42 3.63 14.76
N ILE A 71 2.67 4.12 13.78
CA ILE A 71 2.37 3.39 12.55
C ILE A 71 3.05 4.08 11.38
N ILE A 72 3.80 3.31 10.60
CA ILE A 72 4.29 3.71 9.28
C ILE A 72 3.57 2.81 8.26
N ALA A 73 2.86 3.41 7.31
CA ALA A 73 2.04 2.67 6.35
C ALA A 73 2.36 3.05 4.90
N ALA A 74 2.27 2.07 4.01
CA ALA A 74 2.51 2.25 2.59
C ALA A 74 1.27 2.85 1.88
N SER A 75 1.42 4.08 1.41
CA SER A 75 0.65 4.64 0.30
C SER A 75 1.40 4.37 -1.02
N SER A 76 1.05 5.10 -2.08
CA SER A 76 1.58 4.88 -3.42
C SER A 76 1.59 6.18 -4.21
N SER A 77 2.58 6.41 -5.05
CA SER A 77 2.61 7.54 -5.98
C SER A 77 1.41 7.55 -6.95
N SER A 78 0.71 6.42 -7.10
CA SER A 78 -0.52 6.34 -7.89
C SER A 78 -1.65 7.24 -7.38
N VAL A 79 -1.61 7.70 -6.11
CA VAL A 79 -2.63 8.62 -5.57
C VAL A 79 -2.61 9.99 -6.26
N TYR A 80 -1.48 10.39 -6.87
CA TYR A 80 -1.40 11.58 -7.71
C TYR A 80 -2.27 11.48 -8.97
N GLY A 81 -2.64 10.25 -9.38
CA GLY A 81 -3.70 10.01 -10.34
C GLY A 81 -3.54 10.76 -11.66
N LEU A 82 -4.54 11.57 -12.02
CA LEU A 82 -4.59 12.34 -13.26
C LEU A 82 -3.93 13.73 -13.16
N ASN A 83 -3.11 13.98 -12.14
CA ASN A 83 -2.36 15.23 -12.03
C ASN A 83 -1.33 15.35 -13.16
N THR A 84 -1.21 16.56 -13.72
CA THR A 84 -0.26 16.87 -14.79
C THR A 84 0.94 17.69 -14.31
N LYS A 85 0.84 18.33 -13.14
CA LYS A 85 1.95 19.05 -12.51
C LYS A 85 3.07 18.06 -12.18
N VAL A 86 4.29 18.43 -12.54
CA VAL A 86 5.53 17.75 -12.14
C VAL A 86 6.58 18.80 -11.72
N PRO A 87 7.45 18.51 -10.73
CA PRO A 87 7.45 17.32 -9.89
C PRO A 87 6.20 17.25 -8.99
N PHE A 88 5.80 16.03 -8.62
CA PHE A 88 4.72 15.82 -7.66
C PHE A 88 5.16 16.29 -6.27
N SER A 89 4.25 16.91 -5.52
CA SER A 89 4.41 17.34 -4.13
C SER A 89 3.34 16.71 -3.24
N GLU A 90 3.62 16.44 -1.97
CA GLU A 90 2.63 16.05 -0.98
C GLU A 90 1.49 17.06 -0.82
N GLU A 91 1.75 18.33 -1.14
CA GLU A 91 0.77 19.42 -1.16
C GLU A 91 -0.17 19.38 -2.37
N ASP A 92 0.14 18.57 -3.39
CA ASP A 92 -0.71 18.47 -4.58
C ASP A 92 -2.04 17.77 -4.27
N PRO A 93 -3.16 18.25 -4.86
CA PRO A 93 -4.45 17.62 -4.65
C PRO A 93 -4.47 16.21 -5.22
N VAL A 94 -4.89 15.24 -4.40
CA VAL A 94 -4.98 13.81 -4.74
C VAL A 94 -6.45 13.37 -4.81
N THR A 95 -7.24 14.11 -5.60
CA THR A 95 -8.71 13.97 -5.70
C THR A 95 -9.16 13.22 -6.94
N ARG A 96 -8.25 12.89 -7.87
CA ARG A 96 -8.56 12.31 -9.18
C ARG A 96 -7.80 11.01 -9.43
N PRO A 97 -8.07 9.93 -8.67
CA PRO A 97 -7.37 8.65 -8.84
C PRO A 97 -7.64 8.06 -10.23
N ALA A 98 -6.58 7.57 -10.89
CA ALA A 98 -6.66 7.00 -12.23
C ALA A 98 -6.99 5.48 -12.25
N SER A 99 -7.11 4.85 -11.07
CA SER A 99 -7.39 3.42 -10.94
C SER A 99 -8.02 3.08 -9.59
N LEU A 100 -8.63 1.89 -9.48
CA LEU A 100 -9.15 1.39 -8.21
C LEU A 100 -8.04 1.26 -7.15
N TYR A 101 -6.86 0.75 -7.52
CA TYR A 101 -5.71 0.68 -6.60
C TYR A 101 -5.32 2.06 -6.05
N ALA A 102 -5.27 3.09 -6.92
CA ALA A 102 -5.02 4.46 -6.49
C ALA A 102 -6.11 4.98 -5.56
N ALA A 103 -7.38 4.66 -5.84
CA ALA A 103 -8.50 5.04 -4.99
C ALA A 103 -8.42 4.39 -3.61
N THR A 104 -8.08 3.09 -3.51
CA THR A 104 -7.91 2.43 -2.21
C THR A 104 -6.75 3.02 -1.43
N LYS A 105 -5.60 3.30 -2.07
CA LYS A 105 -4.48 3.94 -1.37
C LYS A 105 -4.78 5.36 -0.91
N ARG A 106 -5.61 6.09 -1.66
CA ARG A 106 -6.10 7.39 -1.20
C ARG A 106 -7.10 7.25 -0.04
N ALA A 107 -7.94 6.21 -0.05
CA ALA A 107 -8.82 5.90 1.08
C ALA A 107 -8.00 5.61 2.35
N ASP A 108 -6.92 4.82 2.26
CA ASP A 108 -6.01 4.57 3.38
C ASP A 108 -5.48 5.89 3.99
N GLU A 109 -5.07 6.86 3.18
CA GLU A 109 -4.61 8.18 3.68
C GLU A 109 -5.72 8.96 4.39
N LEU A 110 -6.94 8.93 3.88
CA LEU A 110 -8.10 9.61 4.49
C LEU A 110 -8.51 8.94 5.81
N LEU A 111 -8.47 7.61 5.86
CA LEU A 111 -8.70 6.84 7.08
C LEU A 111 -7.62 7.13 8.11
N ALA A 112 -6.35 7.10 7.72
CA ALA A 112 -5.23 7.43 8.61
C ALA A 112 -5.40 8.84 9.21
N HIS A 113 -5.68 9.86 8.39
CA HIS A 113 -5.94 11.22 8.88
C HIS A 113 -7.10 11.26 9.87
N THR A 114 -8.19 10.56 9.58
CA THR A 114 -9.36 10.48 10.46
C THR A 114 -8.99 9.87 11.80
N TYR A 115 -8.28 8.74 11.81
CA TYR A 115 -7.84 8.04 13.01
C TYR A 115 -6.84 8.85 13.85
N VAL A 116 -5.92 9.58 13.21
CA VAL A 116 -5.05 10.55 13.91
C VAL A 116 -5.93 11.58 14.62
N ASN A 117 -6.93 12.14 13.95
CA ASN A 117 -7.77 13.19 14.52
C ASN A 117 -8.70 12.72 15.65
N ILE A 118 -9.34 11.55 15.51
CA ILE A 118 -10.35 11.08 16.48
C ILE A 118 -9.76 10.21 17.60
N HIS A 119 -8.57 9.65 17.40
CA HIS A 119 -7.94 8.72 18.36
C HIS A 119 -6.50 9.07 18.73
N ASN A 120 -5.92 10.12 18.14
CA ASN A 120 -4.54 10.56 18.40
C ASN A 120 -3.49 9.45 18.17
N ILE A 121 -3.76 8.55 17.21
CA ILE A 121 -2.83 7.49 16.83
C ILE A 121 -1.75 8.11 15.93
N PRO A 122 -0.46 7.96 16.21
CA PRO A 122 0.60 8.54 15.38
C PRO A 122 0.81 7.70 14.10
N ILE A 123 0.37 8.23 12.95
CA ILE A 123 0.45 7.54 11.66
C ILE A 123 1.25 8.38 10.65
N THR A 124 2.21 7.75 9.97
CA THR A 124 2.96 8.33 8.84
C THR A 124 2.71 7.50 7.58
N MET A 125 2.21 8.16 6.53
CA MET A 125 1.93 7.52 5.23
C MET A 125 3.06 7.79 4.24
N LEU A 126 3.59 6.76 3.58
CA LEU A 126 4.68 6.87 2.61
C LEU A 126 4.18 6.61 1.19
N ARG A 127 4.24 7.61 0.31
CA ARG A 127 3.87 7.46 -1.12
C ARG A 127 5.03 6.88 -1.93
N PHE A 128 5.15 5.54 -1.92
CA PHE A 128 6.20 4.87 -2.67
C PHE A 128 6.04 5.02 -4.19
N PHE A 129 7.16 5.26 -4.86
CA PHE A 129 7.30 5.05 -6.31
C PHE A 129 7.77 3.61 -6.59
N THR A 130 8.23 3.35 -7.80
CA THR A 130 8.73 2.02 -8.18
C THR A 130 9.99 1.67 -7.39
N VAL A 131 9.89 0.65 -6.54
CA VAL A 131 11.02 0.04 -5.83
C VAL A 131 11.58 -1.11 -6.68
N TYR A 132 12.92 -1.22 -6.73
CA TYR A 132 13.61 -2.31 -7.43
C TYR A 132 14.77 -2.84 -6.59
N GLY A 133 15.12 -4.11 -6.80
CA GLY A 133 16.22 -4.78 -6.09
C GLY A 133 16.00 -6.29 -5.98
N PRO A 134 16.92 -7.01 -5.29
CA PRO A 134 16.76 -8.43 -5.01
C PRO A 134 15.42 -8.75 -4.36
N TRP A 135 14.86 -9.92 -4.68
CA TRP A 135 13.61 -10.46 -4.12
C TRP A 135 12.33 -9.68 -4.40
N GLY A 136 12.37 -8.66 -5.27
CA GLY A 136 11.14 -7.98 -5.59
C GLY A 136 10.28 -8.74 -6.62
N ARG A 137 9.12 -8.17 -6.92
CA ARG A 137 8.05 -8.91 -7.55
C ARG A 137 8.31 -9.19 -9.05
N PRO A 138 8.02 -10.41 -9.53
CA PRO A 138 8.25 -10.79 -10.92
C PRO A 138 7.33 -10.06 -11.91
N ASP A 139 6.21 -9.49 -11.45
CA ASP A 139 5.25 -8.74 -12.27
C ASP A 139 5.55 -7.24 -12.36
N MET A 140 6.64 -6.76 -11.74
CA MET A 140 7.10 -5.37 -11.81
C MET A 140 8.13 -5.17 -12.92
N ALA A 141 8.24 -3.92 -13.39
CA ALA A 141 8.93 -3.54 -14.63
C ALA A 141 10.35 -4.12 -14.77
N TYR A 142 11.23 -3.93 -13.78
CA TYR A 142 12.63 -4.37 -13.90
C TYR A 142 12.78 -5.90 -14.00
N PHE A 143 11.93 -6.67 -13.29
CA PHE A 143 11.99 -8.13 -13.34
C PHE A 143 11.43 -8.62 -14.68
N PHE A 144 10.32 -8.01 -15.14
CA PHE A 144 9.78 -8.26 -16.48
C PHE A 144 10.82 -8.01 -17.58
N PHE A 145 11.53 -6.87 -17.53
CA PHE A 145 12.59 -6.55 -18.48
C PHE A 145 13.74 -7.56 -18.41
N THR A 146 14.25 -7.84 -17.22
CA THR A 146 15.36 -8.80 -17.02
C THR A 146 14.99 -10.19 -17.54
N ASN A 147 13.79 -10.68 -17.23
CA ASN A 147 13.30 -11.98 -17.68
C ASN A 147 13.21 -12.06 -19.21
N ARG A 148 12.75 -10.98 -19.87
CA ARG A 148 12.69 -10.92 -21.33
C ARG A 148 14.07 -10.86 -21.98
N ILE A 149 14.99 -10.08 -21.43
CA ILE A 149 16.39 -10.02 -21.89
C ILE A 149 17.03 -11.40 -21.84
N VAL A 150 16.90 -12.10 -20.70
CA VAL A 150 17.48 -13.45 -20.52
C VAL A 150 16.88 -14.47 -21.51
N LYS A 151 15.59 -14.33 -21.85
CA LYS A 151 14.90 -15.21 -22.80
C LYS A 151 15.06 -14.81 -24.27
N GLY A 152 15.72 -13.70 -24.57
CA GLY A 152 15.78 -13.16 -25.94
C GLY A 152 14.41 -12.70 -26.48
N GLU A 153 13.47 -12.35 -25.60
CA GLU A 153 12.14 -11.86 -25.97
C GLU A 153 12.13 -10.33 -26.12
N PRO A 154 11.31 -9.77 -27.04
CA PRO A 154 11.21 -8.33 -27.21
C PRO A 154 10.58 -7.64 -26.00
N ILE A 155 11.11 -6.48 -25.61
CA ILE A 155 10.53 -5.64 -24.55
C ILE A 155 9.47 -4.72 -25.15
N THR A 156 8.30 -4.65 -24.52
CA THR A 156 7.25 -3.69 -24.89
C THR A 156 7.60 -2.30 -24.33
N VAL A 157 7.82 -1.34 -25.24
CA VAL A 157 7.99 0.09 -24.89
C VAL A 157 6.63 0.78 -25.03
N TYR A 158 6.11 1.31 -23.93
CA TYR A 158 4.89 2.11 -23.93
C TYR A 158 5.24 3.55 -24.30
N ARG A 159 4.39 4.23 -25.08
CA ARG A 159 4.57 5.64 -25.43
C ARG A 159 3.41 6.47 -24.92
N LEU A 160 3.71 7.70 -24.53
CA LEU A 160 2.70 8.70 -24.24
C LEU A 160 1.94 9.11 -25.52
N PRO A 161 0.72 9.69 -25.39
CA PRO A 161 -0.04 10.18 -26.55
C PRO A 161 0.69 11.23 -27.40
N ASP A 162 1.67 11.93 -26.82
CA ASP A 162 2.52 12.92 -27.50
C ASP A 162 3.75 12.30 -28.18
N GLY A 163 3.85 10.97 -28.22
CA GLY A 163 4.89 10.22 -28.93
C GLY A 163 6.21 10.07 -28.18
N ARG A 164 6.34 10.66 -26.98
CA ARG A 164 7.49 10.40 -26.10
C ARG A 164 7.42 8.99 -25.53
N GLU A 165 8.59 8.36 -25.38
CA GLU A 165 8.76 7.08 -24.69
C GLU A 165 8.65 7.24 -23.17
#